data_AF-A0A1H7B5Z7-F1
#
_entry.id   AF-A0A1H7B5Z7-F1
#
_cell.length_a   1.000
_cell.length_b   1.000
_cell.length_c   1.000
_cell.angle_alpha   90.00
_cell.angle_beta   90.00
_cell.angle_gamma   90.00
#
_symmetry.space_group_name_H-M   'P 1'
#
loop_
_entity.id
_entity.type
_entity.pdbx_description
1 polymer ?
#
loop_
_entity_poly.entity_id
_entity_poly.type
_entity_poly.pdbx_seq_one_letter_code
_entity_poly.pdbx_strand_id
1 'polypeptide(L)'
;MNKLHRFLKSHLSEIRTIKIVVASLLALMVLIDIVLVMLEGKEFPTFSYVVKNLRHRLIWFTFLYGGLVAKIFFNRKVGEQEKEATGLLAFFSMVFLLFVLGRNLEGEPSLFLQVLLMISGGILAYRAWPQYQ
;
A
#
# COMPACT_ATOMS: atom_id res chain seq x y z
N MET A 1 25.42 -14.43 15.74
CA MET A 1 25.56 -13.02 15.30
C MET A 1 26.05 -12.82 13.85
N ASN A 2 26.67 -13.78 13.16
CA ASN A 2 27.30 -13.53 11.84
C ASN A 2 26.41 -13.60 10.58
N LYS A 3 25.21 -14.21 10.63
CA LYS A 3 24.35 -14.37 9.43
C LYS A 3 23.53 -13.11 9.09
N LEU A 4 22.96 -12.45 10.11
CA LEU A 4 22.15 -11.25 9.95
C LEU A 4 22.96 -10.06 9.40
N HIS A 5 24.19 -9.90 9.89
CA HIS A 5 25.08 -8.82 9.45
C HIS A 5 25.55 -9.02 8.01
N ARG A 6 25.79 -10.28 7.60
CA ARG A 6 26.17 -10.63 6.23
C ARG A 6 25.00 -10.46 5.24
N PHE A 7 23.79 -10.79 5.67
CA PHE A 7 22.55 -10.58 4.89
C PHE A 7 22.24 -9.08 4.70
N LEU A 8 22.32 -8.28 5.77
CA LEU A 8 22.16 -6.82 5.69
C LEU A 8 23.23 -6.16 4.80
N LYS A 9 24.47 -6.64 4.85
CA LYS A 9 25.56 -6.16 3.98
C LYS A 9 25.33 -6.49 2.50
N SER A 10 24.71 -7.64 2.21
CA SER A 10 24.35 -8.06 0.84
C SER A 10 23.22 -7.23 0.24
N HIS A 11 22.20 -6.88 1.03
CA HIS A 11 21.01 -6.15 0.56
C HIS A 11 21.07 -4.64 0.82
N LEU A 12 22.20 -4.13 1.32
CA LEU A 12 22.38 -2.71 1.65
C LEU A 12 22.30 -1.80 0.40
N SER A 13 22.76 -2.28 -0.76
CA SER A 13 22.65 -1.60 -2.05
C SER A 13 21.20 -1.54 -2.54
N GLU A 14 20.45 -2.64 -2.41
CA GLU A 14 19.02 -2.70 -2.74
C GLU A 14 18.20 -1.79 -1.83
N ILE A 15 18.45 -1.81 -0.51
CA ILE A 15 17.80 -0.92 0.46
C ILE A 15 18.09 0.55 0.14
N ARG A 16 19.33 0.88 -0.25
CA ARG A 16 19.70 2.24 -0.66
C ARG A 16 18.98 2.66 -1.94
N THR A 17 18.87 1.77 -2.91
CA THR A 17 18.18 2.01 -4.18
C THR A 17 16.68 2.22 -3.94
N ILE A 18 16.05 1.36 -3.13
CA ILE A 18 14.64 1.50 -2.75
C ILE A 18 14.41 2.83 -2.01
N LYS A 19 15.29 3.22 -1.08
CA LYS A 19 15.18 4.52 -0.41
C LYS A 19 15.25 5.69 -1.38
N ILE A 20 16.15 5.64 -2.36
CA ILE A 20 16.29 6.71 -3.37
C ILE A 20 15.04 6.76 -4.26
N VAL A 21 14.54 5.61 -4.71
CA VAL A 21 13.32 5.52 -5.52
C VAL A 21 12.12 6.07 -4.74
N VAL A 22 11.92 5.66 -3.49
CA VAL A 22 10.83 6.16 -2.65
C VAL A 22 10.96 7.66 -2.38
N ALA A 23 12.17 8.15 -2.08
CA ALA A 23 12.41 9.58 -1.88
C ALA A 23 12.15 10.39 -3.15
N SER A 24 12.51 9.87 -4.33
CA SER A 24 12.25 10.51 -5.61
C SER A 24 10.76 10.55 -5.95
N LEU A 25 10.00 9.50 -5.63
CA LEU A 25 8.55 9.46 -5.79
C LEU A 25 7.87 10.46 -4.86
N LEU A 26 8.28 10.53 -3.59
CA LEU A 26 7.76 11.51 -2.64
C LEU A 26 8.07 12.94 -3.09
N ALA A 27 9.31 13.22 -3.52
CA ALA A 27 9.69 14.53 -4.04
C ALA A 27 8.85 14.90 -5.27
N LEU A 28 8.63 13.96 -6.20
CA LEU A 28 7.79 14.16 -7.38
C LEU A 28 6.34 14.46 -6.99
N MET A 29 5.77 13.73 -6.02
CA MET A 29 4.41 13.98 -5.52
C MET A 29 4.26 15.40 -4.94
N VAL A 30 5.24 15.85 -4.15
CA VAL A 30 5.24 17.23 -3.62
C VAL A 30 5.37 18.26 -4.75
N LEU A 31 6.23 18.00 -5.74
CA LEU A 31 6.43 18.90 -6.88
C LEU A 31 5.16 19.04 -7.72
N ILE A 32 4.46 17.92 -7.96
CA ILE A 32 3.16 17.91 -8.63
C ILE A 32 2.14 18.74 -7.85
N ASP A 33 2.08 18.60 -6.53
CA ASP A 33 1.11 19.35 -5.72
C ASP A 33 1.41 20.86 -5.73
N ILE A 34 2.70 21.26 -5.64
CA ILE A 34 3.13 22.66 -5.77
C ILE A 34 2.76 23.22 -7.16
N VAL A 35 2.99 22.46 -8.23
CA VAL A 35 2.64 22.87 -9.60
C VAL A 35 1.12 23.02 -9.75
N LEU A 36 0.34 22.10 -9.20
CA LEU A 36 -1.12 22.17 -9.23
C LEU A 36 -1.65 23.37 -8.44
N VAL A 37 -1.07 23.70 -7.29
CA VAL A 37 -1.40 24.90 -6.50
C VAL A 37 -1.01 26.18 -7.24
N MET A 38 0.14 26.23 -7.92
CA MET A 38 0.51 27.40 -8.74
C MET A 38 -0.37 27.56 -9.98
N LEU A 39 -0.94 26.46 -10.48
CA LEU A 39 -1.87 26.45 -11.60
C LEU A 39 -3.34 26.61 -11.17
N GLU A 40 -3.64 26.79 -9.88
CA GLU A 40 -4.98 26.86 -9.28
C GLU A 40 -5.86 28.01 -9.84
N GLY A 41 -5.29 28.90 -10.67
CA GLY A 41 -6.04 29.82 -11.54
C GLY A 41 -6.66 29.19 -12.81
N LYS A 42 -6.40 27.90 -13.09
CA LYS A 42 -6.94 27.12 -14.21
C LYS A 42 -7.46 25.80 -13.66
N GLU A 43 -8.76 25.69 -13.31
CA GLU A 43 -9.63 24.49 -13.19
C GLU A 43 -9.05 23.08 -12.84
N PHE A 44 -7.81 22.95 -12.37
CA PHE A 44 -7.13 21.69 -12.11
C PHE A 44 -7.15 21.43 -10.61
N PRO A 45 -7.81 20.34 -10.15
CA PRO A 45 -7.90 20.05 -8.74
C PRO A 45 -6.52 19.66 -8.19
N THR A 46 -6.13 20.26 -7.06
CA THR A 46 -4.92 19.87 -6.30
C THR A 46 -5.01 18.42 -5.81
N PHE A 47 -3.88 17.78 -5.52
CA PHE A 47 -3.87 16.38 -5.07
C PHE A 47 -4.67 16.21 -3.77
N SER A 48 -4.57 17.16 -2.84
CA SER A 48 -5.40 17.19 -1.63
C SER A 48 -6.91 17.24 -1.92
N TYR A 49 -7.34 18.01 -2.92
CA TYR A 49 -8.75 18.07 -3.33
C TYR A 49 -9.21 16.77 -3.97
N VAL A 50 -8.38 16.17 -4.82
CA VAL A 50 -8.62 14.86 -5.44
C VAL A 50 -8.74 13.78 -4.37
N VAL A 51 -7.84 13.73 -3.40
CA VAL A 51 -7.87 12.74 -2.31
C VAL A 51 -9.09 12.96 -1.43
N LYS A 52 -9.45 14.20 -1.11
CA LYS A 52 -10.64 14.51 -0.31
C LYS A 52 -11.91 14.03 -1.00
N ASN A 53 -12.09 14.35 -2.28
CA ASN A 53 -13.31 14.02 -3.02
C ASN A 53 -13.36 12.57 -3.52
N LEU A 54 -12.21 11.93 -3.75
CA LEU A 54 -12.15 10.53 -4.16
C LEU A 54 -11.91 9.57 -3.00
N ARG A 55 -11.91 10.05 -1.74
CA ARG A 55 -11.64 9.22 -0.55
C ARG A 55 -12.52 7.97 -0.49
N HIS A 56 -13.78 8.10 -0.91
CA HIS A 56 -14.71 6.98 -0.99
C HIS A 56 -14.31 5.91 -2.00
N ARG A 57 -13.63 6.30 -3.08
CA ARG A 57 -13.14 5.39 -4.12
C ARG A 57 -11.83 4.72 -3.75
N LEU A 58 -11.24 5.08 -2.62
CA LEU A 58 -9.92 4.63 -2.17
C LEU A 58 -10.00 3.63 -1.00
N ILE A 59 -11.15 3.00 -0.75
CA ILE A 59 -11.29 1.97 0.30
C ILE A 59 -10.31 0.79 0.12
N TRP A 60 -10.00 0.42 -1.12
CA TRP A 60 -9.01 -0.60 -1.45
C TRP A 60 -7.60 -0.19 -1.02
N PHE A 61 -7.30 1.11 -1.02
CA PHE A 61 -6.01 1.64 -0.60
C PHE A 61 -5.83 1.51 0.91
N THR A 62 -6.89 1.77 1.70
CA THR A 62 -6.87 1.54 3.15
C THR A 62 -6.64 0.08 3.50
N PHE A 63 -7.29 -0.85 2.79
CA PHE A 63 -7.07 -2.28 2.95
C PHE A 63 -5.65 -2.69 2.56
N LEU A 64 -5.17 -2.24 1.40
CA LEU A 64 -3.83 -2.51 0.90
C LEU A 64 -2.76 -1.98 1.87
N TYR A 65 -2.95 -0.77 2.39
CA TYR A 65 -2.06 -0.16 3.37
C TYR A 65 -1.93 -1.03 4.63
N GLY A 66 -3.06 -1.48 5.18
CA GLY A 66 -3.05 -2.43 6.31
C GLY A 66 -2.28 -3.71 6.00
N GLY A 67 -2.45 -4.24 4.79
CA GLY A 67 -1.70 -5.40 4.32
C GLY A 67 -0.19 -5.16 4.22
N LEU A 68 0.24 -4.01 3.69
CA LEU A 68 1.65 -3.62 3.60
C LEU A 68 2.27 -3.42 4.99
N VAL A 69 1.54 -2.80 5.91
CA VAL A 69 1.98 -2.66 7.31
C VAL A 69 2.20 -4.04 7.93
N ALA A 70 1.26 -4.97 7.77
CA ALA A 70 1.43 -6.34 8.24
C ALA A 70 2.64 -7.03 7.60
N LYS A 71 2.91 -6.76 6.31
CA LYS A 71 4.06 -7.33 5.60
C LYS A 71 5.40 -6.79 6.11
N ILE A 72 5.47 -5.53 6.50
CA ILE A 72 6.69 -4.90 7.01
C ILE A 72 6.96 -5.32 8.47
N PHE A 73 5.95 -5.27 9.33
CA PHE A 73 6.12 -5.43 10.78
C PHE A 73 5.85 -6.83 11.30
N PHE A 74 4.93 -7.58 10.67
CA PHE A 74 4.44 -8.87 11.14
C PHE A 74 4.68 -9.98 10.12
N ASN A 75 5.78 -9.92 9.38
CA ASN A 75 5.98 -10.81 8.25
C ASN A 75 6.08 -12.30 8.65
N ARG A 76 5.26 -13.15 8.01
CA ARG A 76 5.28 -14.60 8.18
C ARG A 76 6.27 -15.24 7.19
N LYS A 77 7.22 -16.03 7.68
CA LYS A 77 8.19 -16.77 6.86
C LYS A 77 7.75 -18.22 6.69
N VAL A 78 7.77 -18.74 5.46
CA VAL A 78 7.30 -20.12 5.14
C VAL A 78 8.26 -20.77 4.14
N GLY A 79 8.49 -22.09 4.27
CA GLY A 79 9.43 -22.86 3.45
C GLY A 79 8.84 -23.54 2.21
N GLU A 80 7.51 -23.66 2.09
CA GLU A 80 6.84 -24.26 0.91
C GLU A 80 6.10 -23.19 0.10
N GLN A 81 6.33 -23.14 -1.23
CA GLN A 81 5.79 -22.13 -2.14
C GLN A 81 4.39 -22.44 -2.69
N GLU A 82 4.08 -23.70 -2.99
CA GLU A 82 2.92 -24.05 -3.83
C GLU A 82 1.56 -23.76 -3.18
N LYS A 83 1.42 -23.95 -1.87
CA LYS A 83 0.14 -23.69 -1.16
C LYS A 83 -0.14 -22.20 -0.95
N GLU A 84 0.86 -21.35 -1.12
CA GLU A 84 0.82 -19.95 -0.70
C GLU A 84 0.68 -18.97 -1.88
N ALA A 85 1.00 -19.39 -3.11
CA ALA A 85 0.72 -18.64 -4.33
C ALA A 85 -0.78 -18.31 -4.49
N THR A 86 -1.65 -19.24 -4.10
CA THR A 86 -3.10 -19.05 -4.07
C THR A 86 -3.53 -17.97 -3.07
N GLY A 87 -2.80 -17.83 -1.95
CA GLY A 87 -3.05 -16.79 -0.94
C GLY A 87 -2.74 -15.39 -1.46
N LEU A 88 -1.61 -15.23 -2.17
CA LEU A 88 -1.24 -13.95 -2.77
C LEU A 88 -2.29 -13.51 -3.79
N LEU A 89 -2.72 -14.45 -4.64
CA LEU A 89 -3.75 -14.19 -5.65
C LEU A 89 -5.09 -13.82 -4.99
N ALA A 90 -5.48 -14.50 -3.91
CA ALA A 90 -6.66 -14.16 -3.13
C ALA A 90 -6.59 -12.75 -2.50
N PHE A 91 -5.43 -12.35 -1.97
CA PHE A 91 -5.23 -11.01 -1.42
C PHE A 91 -5.42 -9.93 -2.50
N PHE A 92 -4.77 -10.07 -3.66
CA PHE A 92 -4.93 -9.13 -4.77
C PHE A 92 -6.33 -9.14 -5.38
N SER A 93 -6.99 -10.31 -5.39
CA SER A 93 -8.39 -10.42 -5.82
C SER A 93 -9.32 -9.63 -4.91
N MET A 94 -9.06 -9.65 -3.59
CA MET A 94 -9.81 -8.85 -2.62
C MET A 94 -9.55 -7.34 -2.81
N VAL A 95 -8.30 -6.94 -3.07
CA VAL A 95 -7.95 -5.55 -3.41
C VAL A 95 -8.70 -5.10 -4.66
N PHE A 96 -8.75 -5.94 -5.70
CA PHE A 96 -9.46 -5.64 -6.95
C PHE A 96 -10.98 -5.53 -6.72
N LEU A 97 -11.55 -6.44 -5.93
CA LEU A 97 -12.97 -6.38 -5.57
C LEU A 97 -13.30 -5.09 -4.82
N LEU A 98 -12.48 -4.70 -3.84
CA LEU A 98 -12.64 -3.43 -3.12
C LEU A 98 -12.43 -2.21 -4.03
N PHE A 99 -11.60 -2.31 -5.07
CA PHE A 99 -11.44 -1.26 -6.06
C PHE A 99 -12.74 -1.06 -6.86
N VAL A 100 -13.36 -2.16 -7.32
CA VAL A 100 -14.64 -2.11 -8.04
C VAL A 100 -15.76 -1.60 -7.13
N LEU A 101 -15.87 -2.08 -5.89
CA LEU A 101 -16.85 -1.59 -4.93
C LEU A 101 -16.63 -0.11 -4.59
N GLY A 102 -15.38 0.31 -4.42
CA GLY A 102 -15.02 1.70 -4.13
C GLY A 102 -15.50 2.67 -5.20
N ARG A 103 -15.47 2.26 -6.48
CA ARG A 103 -15.98 3.08 -7.60
C ARG A 103 -17.48 3.32 -7.55
N ASN A 104 -18.24 2.42 -6.91
CA ASN A 104 -19.69 2.47 -6.82
C ASN A 104 -20.19 3.03 -5.47
N LEU A 105 -19.29 3.43 -4.56
CA LEU A 105 -19.68 4.09 -3.32
C LEU A 105 -20.13 5.52 -3.62
N GLU A 106 -21.34 5.87 -3.17
CA GLU A 106 -21.91 7.21 -3.32
C GLU A 106 -21.38 8.22 -2.28
N GLY A 107 -20.76 7.73 -1.19
CA GLY A 107 -20.34 8.57 -0.07
C GLY A 107 -19.09 8.09 0.64
N GLU A 108 -18.52 8.97 1.46
CA GLU A 108 -17.29 8.72 2.21
C GLU A 108 -17.45 7.56 3.21
N PRO A 109 -16.53 6.57 3.23
CA PRO A 109 -16.54 5.49 4.19
C PRO A 109 -16.33 6.08 5.58
N SER A 110 -17.16 5.63 6.53
CA SER A 110 -17.03 6.02 7.93
C SER A 110 -15.65 5.64 8.48
N LEU A 111 -15.19 6.37 9.49
CA LEU A 111 -13.89 6.14 10.12
C LEU A 111 -13.79 4.71 10.67
N PHE A 112 -14.91 4.20 11.21
CA PHE A 112 -15.01 2.81 11.68
C PHE A 112 -14.81 1.78 10.55
N LEU A 113 -15.43 2.01 9.38
CA LEU A 113 -15.23 1.14 8.22
C LEU A 113 -13.79 1.17 7.72
N GLN A 114 -13.14 2.35 7.74
CA GLN A 114 -11.74 2.49 7.36
C GLN A 114 -10.81 1.71 8.30
N VAL A 115 -11.05 1.76 9.61
CA VAL A 115 -10.28 0.98 10.60
C VAL A 115 -10.49 -0.52 10.39
N LEU A 116 -11.73 -0.97 10.15
CA LEU A 116 -12.02 -2.37 9.84
C LEU A 116 -11.33 -2.84 8.55
N LEU A 117 -11.33 -2.02 7.50
CA LEU A 117 -10.63 -2.31 6.24
C LEU A 117 -9.12 -2.43 6.48
N MET A 118 -8.53 -1.54 7.27
CA MET A 118 -7.11 -1.59 7.58
C MET A 118 -6.74 -2.86 8.37
N ILE A 119 -7.49 -3.19 9.42
CA ILE A 119 -7.23 -4.38 10.24
C ILE A 119 -7.43 -5.66 9.43
N SER A 120 -8.52 -5.75 8.66
CA SER A 120 -8.79 -6.91 7.81
C SER A 120 -7.73 -7.09 6.72
N GLY A 121 -7.27 -6.00 6.10
CA GLY A 121 -6.14 -6.02 5.17
C GLY A 121 -4.87 -6.56 5.82
N GLY A 122 -4.57 -6.13 7.04
CA GLY A 122 -3.42 -6.62 7.81
C GLY A 122 -3.51 -8.13 8.11
N ILE A 123 -4.66 -8.60 8.61
CA ILE A 123 -4.88 -10.01 8.92
C ILE A 123 -4.78 -10.88 7.66
N LEU A 124 -5.41 -10.43 6.56
CA LEU A 124 -5.44 -11.19 5.32
C LEU A 124 -4.06 -11.24 4.66
N ALA A 125 -3.30 -10.14 4.67
CA ALA A 125 -1.91 -10.15 4.19
C ALA A 125 -1.01 -11.04 5.06
N TYR A 126 -1.14 -11.00 6.39
CA TYR A 126 -0.37 -11.86 7.29
C TYR A 126 -0.54 -13.34 6.96
N ARG A 127 -1.79 -13.75 6.68
CA ARG A 127 -2.12 -15.13 6.33
C ARG A 127 -1.75 -15.47 4.89
N ALA A 128 -2.16 -14.64 3.94
CA ALA A 128 -2.17 -15.00 2.52
C ALA A 128 -0.91 -14.57 1.77
N TRP A 129 -0.08 -13.68 2.35
CA TRP A 129 1.15 -13.17 1.73
C TRP A 129 2.38 -13.49 2.58
N PRO A 130 2.86 -14.75 2.60
CA PRO A 130 4.10 -15.10 3.29
C PRO A 130 5.35 -14.59 2.54
N GLN A 131 6.48 -14.54 3.22
CA GLN A 131 7.79 -14.33 2.59
C GLN A 131 8.51 -15.67 2.53
N TYR A 132 8.82 -16.09 1.31
CA TYR A 132 9.60 -17.29 1.06
C TYR A 132 11.06 -17.06 1.49
N GLN A 133 11.67 -18.07 2.10
CA GLN A 133 13.09 -18.11 2.45
C GLN A 133 13.87 -19.03 1.52
#